data_AF-A0A2U9Q0A5-F1
#
_entry.id   AF-A0A2U9Q0A5-F1
#
_cell.length_a   1.000
_cell.length_b   1.000
_cell.length_c   1.000
_cell.angle_alpha   90.00
_cell.angle_beta   90.00
_cell.angle_gamma   90.00
#
_symmetry.space_group_name_H-M   'P 1'
#
loop_
_entity.id
_entity.type
_entity.pdbx_description
1 polymer ?
#
loop_
_entity_poly.entity_id
_entity_poly.type
_entity_poly.pdbx_seq_one_letter_code
_entity_poly.pdbx_strand_id
1 'polypeptide(L)'
;MTITAADRVLADRITTTGQMICRYGLVIVLAWIGVGKYVKMESRVLIEHSPLMSWLYDFLSVTAVAYCLGTAEIVAAILIAVRPFSARATVIGSAMAIVLFLGTLSFLFTTPGVIATHAGPIPVLSGMPGQFLLKDLVLIGVSLWSLGEALHARAQ
;
A
#
# COMPACT_ATOMS: atom_id res chain seq x y z
N MET A 1 -34.94 -3.24 -17.71
CA MET A 1 -33.80 -3.88 -18.40
C MET A 1 -33.47 -5.16 -17.64
N THR A 2 -33.87 -6.32 -18.16
CA THR A 2 -33.63 -7.63 -17.52
C THR A 2 -32.23 -8.11 -17.89
N ILE A 3 -31.35 -8.25 -16.90
CA ILE A 3 -30.00 -8.79 -17.07
C ILE A 3 -30.10 -10.24 -17.54
N THR A 4 -29.54 -10.55 -18.72
CA THR A 4 -29.57 -11.88 -19.30
C THR A 4 -28.61 -12.84 -18.57
N ALA A 5 -28.75 -14.14 -18.79
CA ALA A 5 -27.80 -15.12 -18.24
C ALA A 5 -26.36 -14.88 -18.74
N ALA A 6 -26.21 -14.44 -20.00
CA ALA A 6 -24.91 -14.09 -20.57
C ALA A 6 -24.28 -12.88 -19.86
N ASP A 7 -25.08 -11.87 -19.53
CA ASP A 7 -24.61 -10.68 -18.82
C ASP A 7 -24.09 -11.03 -17.42
N ARG A 8 -24.73 -11.98 -16.71
CA ARG A 8 -24.27 -12.46 -15.39
C ARG A 8 -22.92 -13.16 -15.48
N VAL A 9 -22.77 -14.09 -16.43
CA VAL A 9 -21.50 -14.81 -16.63
C VAL A 9 -20.37 -13.84 -16.97
N LEU A 10 -20.63 -12.83 -17.79
CA LEU A 10 -19.64 -11.81 -18.11
C LEU A 10 -19.27 -10.97 -16.88
N ALA A 11 -20.26 -10.54 -16.09
CA ALA A 11 -20.03 -9.78 -14.86
C ALA A 11 -19.17 -10.56 -13.85
N ASP A 12 -19.44 -11.86 -13.67
CA ASP A 12 -18.67 -12.72 -12.77
C ASP A 12 -17.21 -12.88 -13.24
N ARG A 13 -16.99 -13.05 -14.55
CA ARG A 13 -15.65 -13.16 -15.14
C ARG A 13 -14.85 -11.86 -14.98
N ILE A 14 -15.47 -10.72 -15.25
CA ILE A 14 -14.83 -9.40 -15.10
C ILE A 14 -14.46 -9.17 -13.63
N THR A 15 -15.39 -9.47 -12.72
CA THR A 15 -15.16 -9.34 -11.27
C THR A 15 -14.00 -10.22 -10.81
N THR A 16 -13.99 -11.49 -11.21
CA THR A 16 -12.91 -12.43 -10.86
C THR A 16 -11.56 -11.96 -11.40
N THR A 17 -11.53 -11.48 -12.65
CA THR A 17 -10.30 -10.96 -13.27
C THR A 17 -9.81 -9.72 -12.55
N GLY A 18 -10.71 -8.78 -12.24
CA GLY A 18 -10.39 -7.58 -11.48
C GLY A 18 -9.84 -7.89 -10.09
N GLN A 19 -10.42 -8.87 -9.39
CA GLN A 19 -9.93 -9.35 -8.10
C GLN A 19 -8.51 -9.93 -8.20
N MET A 20 -8.21 -10.72 -9.22
CA MET A 20 -6.86 -11.23 -9.46
C MET A 20 -5.86 -10.10 -9.74
N ILE A 21 -6.23 -9.14 -10.57
CA ILE A 21 -5.40 -7.97 -10.88
C ILE A 21 -5.16 -7.14 -9.62
N CYS A 22 -6.19 -6.88 -8.82
CA CYS A 22 -6.06 -6.17 -7.56
C CYS A 22 -5.09 -6.87 -6.60
N ARG A 23 -5.21 -8.19 -6.43
CA ARG A 23 -4.34 -8.97 -5.55
C ARG A 23 -2.88 -8.97 -6.01
N TYR A 24 -2.62 -9.34 -7.27
CA TYR A 24 -1.24 -9.42 -7.75
C TYR A 24 -0.64 -8.05 -8.04
N GLY A 25 -1.46 -7.06 -8.39
CA GLY A 25 -1.06 -5.66 -8.43
C GLY A 25 -0.60 -5.17 -7.05
N LEU A 26 -1.34 -5.50 -5.99
CA LEU A 26 -0.95 -5.21 -4.60
C LEU A 26 0.40 -5.87 -4.25
N VAL A 27 0.59 -7.14 -4.62
CA VAL A 27 1.87 -7.86 -4.42
C VAL A 27 3.03 -7.15 -5.12
N ILE A 28 2.86 -6.82 -6.41
CA ILE A 28 3.90 -6.16 -7.21
C ILE A 28 4.25 -4.80 -6.60
N VAL A 29 3.26 -4.01 -6.21
CA VAL A 29 3.47 -2.69 -5.61
C VAL A 29 4.23 -2.79 -4.29
N LEU A 30 3.82 -3.67 -3.38
CA LEU A 30 4.52 -3.88 -2.10
C LEU A 30 5.95 -4.36 -2.31
N ALA A 31 6.17 -5.34 -3.20
CA ALA A 31 7.51 -5.84 -3.50
C ALA A 31 8.40 -4.75 -4.09
N TRP A 32 7.87 -3.94 -5.03
CA TRP A 32 8.65 -2.89 -5.70
C TRP A 32 9.00 -1.73 -4.76
N ILE A 33 8.06 -1.29 -3.93
CA ILE A 33 8.31 -0.25 -2.93
C ILE A 33 9.31 -0.76 -1.89
N GLY A 34 9.14 -2.00 -1.41
CA GLY A 34 10.03 -2.61 -0.42
C GLY A 34 11.45 -2.79 -0.92
N VAL A 35 11.64 -3.35 -2.12
CA VAL A 35 12.97 -3.43 -2.77
C VAL A 35 13.54 -2.02 -3.01
N GLY A 36 12.70 -1.06 -3.38
CA GLY A 36 13.08 0.33 -3.53
C GLY A 36 13.73 0.95 -2.28
N LYS A 37 13.37 0.51 -1.06
CA LYS A 37 14.01 0.96 0.19
C LYS A 37 15.46 0.49 0.33
N TYR A 38 15.84 -0.60 -0.33
CA TYR A 38 17.21 -1.13 -0.37
C TYR A 38 18.03 -0.52 -1.49
N VAL A 39 17.41 -0.34 -2.67
CA VAL A 39 18.09 0.18 -3.86
C VAL A 39 18.36 1.69 -3.76
N LYS A 40 17.45 2.46 -3.14
CA LYS A 40 17.62 3.91 -2.91
C LYS A 40 18.56 4.23 -1.74
N MET A 41 19.77 3.68 -1.77
CA MET A 41 20.92 4.16 -0.99
C MET A 41 21.42 5.52 -1.52
N GLU A 42 20.51 6.46 -1.81
CA GLU A 42 20.78 7.85 -2.21
C GLU A 42 19.89 8.83 -1.41
N SER A 43 19.53 8.47 -0.18
CA SER A 43 18.60 9.25 0.63
C SER A 43 19.26 10.35 1.47
N ARG A 44 20.42 10.88 1.06
CA ARG A 44 20.96 12.10 1.68
C ARG A 44 20.14 13.35 1.37
N VAL A 45 19.42 13.39 0.24
CA VAL A 45 18.92 14.67 -0.30
C VAL A 45 17.45 14.98 0.04
N LEU A 46 16.67 14.02 0.56
CA LEU A 46 15.26 14.27 0.97
C LEU A 46 14.99 14.15 2.49
N ILE A 47 15.98 13.72 3.28
CA ILE A 47 15.78 13.36 4.70
C ILE A 47 16.13 14.49 5.69
N GLU A 48 16.88 15.51 5.25
CA GLU A 48 17.40 16.58 6.13
C GLU A 48 16.37 17.61 6.64
N HIS A 49 15.11 17.58 6.18
CA HIS A 49 14.17 18.70 6.43
C HIS A 49 12.81 18.37 7.07
N SER A 50 12.60 17.19 7.70
CA SER A 50 11.31 16.87 8.37
C SER A 50 11.42 16.83 9.91
N PRO A 51 10.81 17.80 10.64
CA PRO A 51 10.84 17.88 12.11
C PRO A 51 10.12 16.75 12.83
N LEU A 52 9.21 16.04 12.15
CA LEU A 52 8.31 15.04 12.75
C LEU A 52 8.96 13.65 12.92
N MET A 53 10.12 13.42 12.31
CA MET A 53 10.95 12.21 12.47
C MET A 53 12.17 12.44 13.39
N SER A 54 12.30 13.61 14.02
CA SER A 54 13.43 13.94 14.90
C SER A 54 13.58 12.96 16.08
N TRP A 55 12.47 12.55 16.69
CA TRP A 55 12.45 11.66 17.86
C TRP A 55 12.78 10.19 17.54
N LEU A 56 12.59 9.75 16.29
CA LEU A 56 12.94 8.39 15.85
C LEU A 56 14.45 8.27 15.57
N TYR A 57 15.12 9.41 15.30
CA TYR A 57 16.56 9.53 15.08
C TYR A 57 17.40 9.39 16.36
N ASP A 58 16.76 9.43 17.53
CA ASP A 58 17.43 9.22 18.82
C ASP A 58 17.68 7.73 19.14
N PHE A 59 17.01 6.79 18.45
CA PHE A 59 17.07 5.36 18.77
C PHE A 59 17.37 4.41 17.58
N LEU A 60 17.05 4.77 16.33
CA LEU A 60 17.41 3.98 15.13
C LEU A 60 17.78 4.92 13.96
N SER A 61 18.80 4.56 13.18
CA SER A 61 19.15 5.33 11.98
C SER A 61 18.00 5.31 10.97
N VAL A 62 17.80 6.42 10.24
CA VAL A 62 16.74 6.54 9.22
C VAL A 62 16.78 5.40 8.20
N THR A 63 18.00 4.99 7.89
CA THR A 63 18.31 3.86 7.02
C THR A 63 17.85 2.53 7.60
N ALA A 64 18.06 2.28 8.90
CA ALA A 64 17.60 1.07 9.55
C ALA A 64 16.07 0.98 9.57
N VAL A 65 15.37 2.08 9.86
CA VAL A 65 13.91 2.14 9.79
C VAL A 65 13.41 1.90 8.36
N ALA A 66 14.05 2.50 7.36
CA ALA A 66 13.73 2.29 5.96
C ALA A 66 13.89 0.83 5.53
N TYR A 67 14.94 0.14 5.98
CA TYR A 67 15.16 -1.28 5.71
C TYR A 67 14.14 -2.17 6.43
N CYS A 68 13.83 -1.90 7.70
CA CYS A 68 12.80 -2.63 8.43
C CYS A 68 11.44 -2.54 7.72
N LEU A 69 11.05 -1.34 7.29
CA LEU A 69 9.83 -1.13 6.50
C LEU A 69 9.91 -1.84 5.15
N GLY A 70 11.04 -1.76 4.45
CA GLY A 70 11.23 -2.45 3.18
C GLY A 70 11.11 -3.98 3.31
N THR A 71 11.66 -4.57 4.37
CA THR A 71 11.45 -5.99 4.70
C THR A 71 9.99 -6.28 4.95
N ALA A 72 9.32 -5.46 5.76
CA ALA A 72 7.91 -5.66 6.09
C ALA A 72 7.02 -5.63 4.85
N GLU A 73 7.28 -4.71 3.90
CA GLU A 73 6.60 -4.62 2.61
C GLU A 73 6.82 -5.89 1.76
N ILE A 74 8.07 -6.36 1.65
CA ILE A 74 8.39 -7.60 0.91
C ILE A 74 7.74 -8.82 1.54
N VAL A 75 7.79 -8.94 2.87
CA VAL A 75 7.14 -10.03 3.62
C VAL A 75 5.64 -10.01 3.40
N ALA A 76 5.00 -8.84 3.49
CA ALA A 76 3.58 -8.69 3.21
C ALA A 76 3.24 -9.11 1.77
N ALA A 77 4.06 -8.72 0.79
CA ALA A 77 3.89 -9.12 -0.61
C ALA A 77 3.93 -10.64 -0.78
N ILE A 78 4.92 -11.32 -0.20
CA ILE A 78 5.06 -12.78 -0.28
C ILE A 78 3.86 -13.47 0.38
N LEU A 79 3.46 -13.02 1.57
CA LEU A 79 2.31 -13.59 2.30
C LEU A 79 0.99 -13.45 1.51
N ILE A 80 0.80 -12.33 0.81
CA ILE A 80 -0.37 -12.13 -0.06
C ILE A 80 -0.28 -13.00 -1.32
N ALA A 81 0.91 -13.12 -1.94
CA ALA A 81 1.12 -13.90 -3.17
C ALA A 81 0.83 -15.39 -2.98
N VAL A 82 1.06 -15.92 -1.78
CA VAL A 82 0.86 -17.34 -1.43
C VAL A 82 -0.64 -17.70 -1.23
N ARG A 83 -1.57 -16.78 -1.53
CA ARG A 83 -3.02 -17.00 -1.43
C ARG A 83 -3.54 -18.33 -2.00
N PRO A 84 -3.07 -18.84 -3.16
CA PRO A 84 -3.53 -20.14 -3.68
C PRO A 84 -3.23 -21.32 -2.74
N PHE A 85 -2.22 -21.20 -1.88
CA PHE A 85 -1.75 -22.26 -0.99
C PHE A 85 -2.19 -22.07 0.47
N SER A 86 -2.31 -20.82 0.94
CA SER A 86 -2.68 -20.53 2.33
C SER A 86 -3.45 -19.22 2.47
N ALA A 87 -4.76 -19.34 2.70
CA ALA A 87 -5.60 -18.20 3.06
C ALA A 87 -5.15 -17.54 4.38
N ARG A 88 -4.63 -18.33 5.34
CA ARG A 88 -4.13 -17.81 6.63
C ARG A 88 -2.92 -16.90 6.44
N ALA A 89 -1.99 -17.26 5.56
CA ALA A 89 -0.83 -16.42 5.24
C ALA A 89 -1.30 -15.08 4.63
N THR A 90 -2.25 -15.12 3.70
CA THR A 90 -2.79 -13.90 3.08
C THR A 90 -3.50 -13.00 4.08
N VAL A 91 -4.22 -13.54 5.07
CA VAL A 91 -4.80 -12.72 6.15
C VAL A 91 -3.73 -11.90 6.86
N ILE A 92 -2.62 -12.54 7.23
CA ILE A 92 -1.50 -11.86 7.91
C ILE A 92 -0.88 -10.82 6.98
N GLY A 93 -0.56 -11.19 5.74
CA GLY A 93 0.05 -10.27 4.77
C GLY A 93 -0.84 -9.06 4.44
N SER A 94 -2.15 -9.26 4.27
CA SER A 94 -3.11 -8.17 4.02
C SER A 94 -3.28 -7.27 5.23
N ALA A 95 -3.27 -7.81 6.46
CA ALA A 95 -3.28 -6.99 7.67
C ALA A 95 -2.00 -6.13 7.80
N MET A 96 -0.83 -6.72 7.50
CA MET A 96 0.43 -5.98 7.45
C MET A 96 0.38 -4.85 6.41
N ALA A 97 -0.10 -5.13 5.20
CA ALA A 97 -0.23 -4.13 4.13
C ALA A 97 -1.12 -2.95 4.55
N ILE A 98 -2.25 -3.20 5.22
CA ILE A 98 -3.11 -2.13 5.75
C ILE A 98 -2.34 -1.22 6.71
N VAL A 99 -1.61 -1.80 7.67
CA VAL A 99 -0.82 -1.03 8.64
C VAL A 99 0.26 -0.21 7.94
N LEU A 100 0.97 -0.81 6.98
CA LEU A 100 2.02 -0.13 6.21
C LEU A 100 1.47 1.05 5.41
N PHE A 101 0.38 0.86 4.66
CA PHE A 101 -0.22 1.94 3.87
C PHE A 101 -0.93 3.01 4.71
N LEU A 102 -1.49 2.66 5.87
CA LEU A 102 -1.98 3.68 6.81
C LEU A 102 -0.83 4.51 7.36
N GLY A 103 0.30 3.87 7.66
CA GLY A 103 1.54 4.54 8.03
C GLY A 103 2.00 5.52 6.95
N THR A 104 2.09 5.10 5.70
CA THR A 104 2.49 5.99 4.60
C THR A 104 1.45 7.09 4.32
N LEU A 105 0.15 6.78 4.34
CA LEU A 105 -0.91 7.76 4.13
C LEU A 105 -0.93 8.82 5.23
N SER A 106 -0.51 8.50 6.45
CA SER A 106 -0.38 9.48 7.53
C SER A 106 0.53 10.66 7.17
N PHE A 107 1.53 10.42 6.29
CA PHE A 107 2.42 11.47 5.79
C PHE A 107 1.72 12.58 5.02
N LEU A 108 0.51 12.31 4.50
CA LEU A 108 -0.31 13.34 3.85
C LEU A 108 -0.67 14.47 4.83
N PHE A 109 -0.83 14.14 6.12
CA PHE A 109 -1.21 15.09 7.16
C PHE A 109 -0.03 15.55 8.01
N THR A 110 1.02 14.74 8.11
CA THR A 110 2.16 15.02 8.99
C THR A 110 3.36 15.65 8.25
N THR A 111 3.48 15.52 6.93
CA THR A 111 4.69 15.95 6.21
C THR A 111 4.52 17.36 5.62
N PRO A 112 5.43 18.31 5.92
CA PRO A 112 5.46 19.61 5.26
C PRO A 112 5.72 19.47 3.75
N GLY A 113 5.11 20.33 2.93
CA GLY A 113 5.32 20.31 1.46
C GLY A 113 4.46 19.32 0.68
N VAL A 114 3.52 18.64 1.33
CA VAL A 114 2.47 17.83 0.66
C VAL A 114 1.54 18.72 -0.17
N ILE A 115 1.21 19.91 0.33
CA ILE A 115 0.40 20.91 -0.37
C ILE A 115 1.35 21.92 -1.01
N ALA A 116 1.37 21.98 -2.33
CA ALA A 116 2.21 22.90 -3.09
C ALA A 116 1.59 24.30 -3.13
N THR A 117 0.30 24.38 -3.42
CA THR A 117 -0.45 25.64 -3.53
C THR A 117 -1.92 25.40 -3.16
N HIS A 118 -2.70 26.47 -3.08
CA HIS A 118 -4.15 26.39 -2.90
C HIS A 118 -4.83 27.02 -4.12
N ALA A 119 -5.78 26.29 -4.71
CA ALA A 119 -6.68 26.82 -5.72
C ALA A 119 -8.01 27.19 -5.04
N GLY A 120 -8.04 28.35 -4.38
CA GLY A 120 -9.15 28.72 -3.50
C GLY A 120 -9.20 27.81 -2.25
N PRO A 121 -10.33 27.18 -1.91
CA PRO A 121 -10.43 26.29 -0.75
C PRO A 121 -9.81 24.90 -0.98
N ILE A 122 -9.38 24.58 -2.20
CA ILE A 122 -8.90 23.24 -2.56
C ILE A 122 -7.35 23.21 -2.45
N PRO A 123 -6.78 22.32 -1.61
CA PRO A 123 -5.34 22.14 -1.54
C PRO A 123 -4.84 21.40 -2.80
N VAL A 124 -3.86 21.98 -3.48
CA VAL A 124 -3.19 21.38 -4.64
C VAL A 124 -1.98 20.59 -4.14
N LEU A 125 -2.01 19.28 -4.31
CA LEU A 125 -0.94 18.39 -3.87
C LEU A 125 0.30 18.54 -4.75
N SER A 126 1.47 18.59 -4.12
CA SER A 126 2.76 18.52 -4.78
C SER A 126 2.94 17.18 -5.50
N GLY A 127 3.70 17.16 -6.61
CA GLY A 127 3.97 15.92 -7.35
C GLY A 127 4.66 14.88 -6.46
N MET A 128 5.65 15.30 -5.66
CA MET A 128 6.21 14.53 -4.56
C MET A 128 6.33 15.43 -3.31
N PRO A 129 5.86 14.97 -2.12
CA PRO A 129 5.28 13.65 -1.86
C PRO A 129 3.75 13.55 -2.08
N GLY A 130 3.02 14.65 -2.29
CA GLY A 130 1.56 14.66 -2.14
C GLY A 130 0.78 13.71 -3.05
N GLN A 131 0.94 13.81 -4.37
CA GLN A 131 0.21 12.95 -5.32
C GLN A 131 0.61 11.47 -5.22
N PHE A 132 1.87 11.21 -4.86
CA PHE A 132 2.35 9.85 -4.66
C PHE A 132 1.63 9.12 -3.51
N LEU A 133 1.23 9.84 -2.45
CA LEU A 133 0.56 9.25 -1.29
C LEU A 133 -0.92 8.91 -1.54
N LEU A 134 -1.58 9.57 -2.50
CA LEU A 134 -3.00 9.31 -2.79
C LEU A 134 -3.25 7.87 -3.26
N LYS A 135 -2.29 7.26 -3.96
CA LYS A 135 -2.41 5.86 -4.41
C LYS A 135 -2.57 4.89 -3.24
N ASP A 136 -2.03 5.24 -2.07
CA ASP A 136 -2.05 4.37 -0.90
C ASP A 136 -3.48 4.23 -0.34
N LEU A 137 -4.35 5.21 -0.58
CA LEU A 137 -5.78 5.09 -0.25
C LEU A 137 -6.45 3.94 -1.04
N VAL A 138 -6.15 3.83 -2.33
CA VAL A 138 -6.64 2.73 -3.17
C VAL A 138 -6.05 1.40 -2.71
N LEU A 139 -4.75 1.38 -2.38
CA LEU A 139 -4.06 0.18 -1.91
C LEU A 139 -4.57 -0.31 -0.54
N ILE A 140 -4.98 0.59 0.35
CA ILE A 140 -5.70 0.23 1.59
C ILE A 140 -7.01 -0.47 1.25
N GLY A 141 -7.80 0.09 0.32
CA GLY A 141 -9.05 -0.53 -0.12
C GLY A 141 -8.85 -1.94 -0.69
N VAL A 142 -7.84 -2.11 -1.54
CA VAL A 142 -7.47 -3.42 -2.10
C VAL A 142 -6.97 -4.38 -1.01
N SER A 143 -6.21 -3.88 -0.04
CA SER A 143 -5.71 -4.69 1.08
C SER A 143 -6.85 -5.16 2.00
N LEU A 144 -7.83 -4.30 2.28
CA LEU A 144 -9.05 -4.64 3.02
C LEU A 144 -9.88 -5.69 2.28
N TRP A 145 -10.07 -5.51 0.96
CA TRP A 145 -10.73 -6.51 0.14
C TRP A 145 -9.99 -7.86 0.18
N SER A 146 -8.67 -7.87 0.01
CA SER A 146 -7.87 -9.10 0.06
C SER A 146 -7.93 -9.78 1.43
N LEU A 147 -7.93 -9.00 2.52
CA LEU A 147 -8.10 -9.50 3.88
C LEU A 147 -9.47 -10.17 4.06
N GLY A 148 -10.54 -9.49 3.66
CA GLY A 148 -11.90 -9.99 3.74
C GLY A 148 -12.09 -11.29 2.94
N GLU A 149 -11.59 -11.33 1.71
CA GLU A 149 -11.64 -12.54 0.87
C GLU A 149 -10.87 -13.71 1.51
N ALA A 150 -9.69 -13.44 2.06
CA ALA A 150 -8.88 -14.48 2.69
C ALA A 150 -9.50 -15.00 4.00
N LEU A 151 -10.20 -14.16 4.76
CA LEU A 151 -10.95 -14.56 5.95
C LEU A 151 -12.12 -15.49 5.58
N HIS A 152 -12.86 -15.19 4.51
CA HIS A 152 -13.92 -16.07 4.02
C HIS A 152 -13.37 -17.43 3.58
N ALA A 153 -12.28 -17.44 2.82
CA ALA A 153 -11.65 -18.68 2.35
C ALA A 153 -11.01 -19.52 3.47
N ARG A 154 -10.69 -18.91 4.62
CA ARG A 154 -10.20 -19.62 5.81
C ARG A 154 -11.35 -20.34 6.56
N ALA A 155 -12.57 -19.83 6.44
CA ALA A 155 -13.75 -20.38 7.12
C ALA A 155 -14.39 -21.57 6.39
N GLN A 156 -13.92 -21.86 5.17
CA GLN A 156 -14.27 -23.03 4.36
C GLN A 156 -13.23 -24.13 4.54
#